data_AF-Q20149-F1
#
_entry.id   AF-Q20149-F1
#
_cell.length_a   1.000
_cell.length_b   1.000
_cell.length_c   1.000
_cell.angle_alpha   90.00
_cell.angle_beta   90.00
_cell.angle_gamma   90.00
#
_symmetry.space_group_name_H-M   'P 1'
#
loop_
_entity.id
_entity.type
_entity.pdbx_description
1 polymer ?
#
loop_
_entity_poly.entity_id
_entity_poly.type
_entity_poly.pdbx_seq_one_letter_code
_entity_poly.pdbx_strand_id
1 'polypeptide(L)'
;MHVSKIQNFYSNLVLEIKIFRDISTNFYPRFVKTVFAEESHNFDVIENKTGKFYFIHPDTPIEFEKYKYYWNESHADLKGVKNLCEYRINWMIDSKEMYETFSPENTQMKSLFYRCHFAQTCMGLECKIDSRLFVPPIFLLIFISIFWCFKRMLRRDMKRVERQTSFHIMDPTNPAHRSPPPPYNAQNSAIPPPYHNARHGRVSRSNSHSRSRSNSRS
;
A
#
# COMPACT_ATOMS: atom_id res chain seq x y z
N MET A 1 -0.15 -21.01 -24.10
CA MET A 1 0.92 -21.65 -23.29
C MET A 1 1.96 -20.70 -22.68
N HIS A 2 2.25 -19.50 -23.23
CA HIS A 2 3.35 -18.66 -22.69
C HIS A 2 3.13 -18.05 -21.29
N VAL A 3 1.90 -17.69 -20.92
CA VAL A 3 1.61 -16.98 -19.65
C VAL A 3 2.01 -17.79 -18.41
N SER A 4 1.69 -19.09 -18.38
CA SER A 4 1.99 -19.96 -17.23
C SER A 4 3.49 -20.11 -16.95
N LYS A 5 4.35 -20.14 -17.99
CA LYS A 5 5.80 -20.21 -17.79
C LYS A 5 6.36 -18.92 -17.18
N ILE A 6 5.86 -17.75 -17.62
CA ILE A 6 6.28 -16.45 -17.06
C ILE A 6 5.80 -16.33 -15.62
N GLN A 7 4.56 -16.73 -15.32
CA GLN A 7 3.99 -16.65 -13.99
C GLN A 7 4.74 -17.57 -13.00
N ASN A 8 5.10 -18.79 -13.40
CA ASN A 8 5.96 -19.67 -12.60
C ASN A 8 7.37 -19.09 -12.40
N PHE A 9 7.97 -18.47 -13.42
CA PHE A 9 9.30 -17.85 -13.30
C PHE A 9 9.29 -16.69 -12.30
N TYR A 10 8.31 -15.79 -12.37
CA TYR A 10 8.14 -14.71 -11.38
C TYR A 10 7.83 -15.25 -9.98
N SER A 11 7.00 -16.29 -9.86
CA SER A 11 6.73 -16.93 -8.56
C SER A 11 8.00 -17.51 -7.93
N ASN A 12 8.81 -18.23 -8.70
CA ASN A 12 10.07 -18.80 -8.22
C ASN A 12 11.09 -17.71 -7.86
N LEU A 13 11.27 -16.70 -8.71
CA LEU A 13 12.20 -15.58 -8.44
C LEU A 13 11.79 -14.80 -7.17
N VAL A 14 10.49 -14.56 -6.96
CA VAL A 14 9.98 -13.93 -5.74
C VAL A 14 10.13 -14.84 -4.52
N LEU A 15 10.04 -16.17 -4.69
CA LEU A 15 10.31 -17.14 -3.64
C LEU A 15 11.79 -17.10 -3.23
N GLU A 16 12.71 -17.19 -4.19
CA GLU A 16 14.17 -17.12 -3.98
C GLU A 16 14.59 -15.81 -3.31
N ILE A 17 14.09 -14.66 -3.78
CA ILE A 17 14.38 -13.34 -3.18
C ILE A 17 13.85 -13.26 -1.73
N LYS A 18 12.69 -13.87 -1.44
CA LYS A 18 12.17 -13.94 -0.06
C LYS A 18 13.02 -14.84 0.83
N ILE A 19 13.40 -16.02 0.34
CA ILE A 19 14.22 -17.01 1.05
C ILE A 19 15.59 -16.41 1.38
N PHE A 20 16.31 -15.91 0.36
CA PHE A 20 17.66 -15.32 0.53
C PHE A 20 17.66 -14.17 1.55
N ARG A 21 16.60 -13.34 1.55
CA ARG A 21 16.48 -12.22 2.48
C ARG A 21 16.21 -12.67 3.92
N ASP A 22 15.67 -13.87 4.13
CA ASP A 22 15.37 -14.40 5.47
C ASP A 22 16.60 -14.94 6.19
N ILE A 23 17.46 -15.71 5.50
CA ILE A 23 18.72 -16.23 6.06
C ILE A 23 19.67 -15.10 6.46
N SER A 24 19.61 -13.97 5.75
CA SER A 24 20.39 -12.76 6.08
C SER A 24 19.94 -12.06 7.38
N THR A 25 18.78 -12.43 7.94
CA THR A 25 18.34 -11.90 9.24
C THR A 25 19.03 -12.63 10.38
N ASN A 26 19.24 -11.94 11.50
CA ASN A 26 19.69 -12.58 12.74
C ASN A 26 18.66 -13.56 13.34
N PHE A 27 17.50 -13.79 12.72
CA PHE A 27 16.50 -14.73 13.21
C PHE A 27 16.92 -16.19 12.92
N TYR A 28 17.17 -16.52 11.65
CA TYR A 28 17.54 -17.87 11.21
C TYR A 28 18.69 -18.52 12.02
N PRO A 29 19.89 -17.90 12.15
CA PRO A 29 20.99 -18.51 12.88
C PRO A 29 20.73 -18.65 14.39
N ARG A 30 19.87 -17.80 14.97
CA ARG A 30 19.43 -17.95 16.38
C ARG A 30 18.42 -19.10 16.52
N PHE A 31 17.47 -19.22 15.59
CA PHE A 31 16.53 -20.34 15.55
C PHE A 31 17.29 -21.66 15.52
N VAL A 32 18.19 -21.86 14.54
CA VAL A 32 18.97 -23.11 14.43
C VAL A 32 19.77 -23.36 15.71
N LYS A 33 20.52 -22.37 16.20
CA LYS A 33 21.36 -22.52 17.41
C LYS A 33 20.57 -22.86 18.67
N THR A 34 19.36 -22.34 18.85
CA THR A 34 18.54 -22.59 20.04
C THR A 34 17.72 -23.87 19.92
N VAL A 35 17.13 -24.12 18.75
CA VAL A 35 16.27 -25.29 18.52
C VAL A 35 17.10 -26.57 18.48
N PHE A 36 18.26 -26.57 17.83
CA PHE A 36 19.17 -27.73 17.76
C PHE A 36 20.25 -27.71 18.86
N ALA A 37 20.05 -26.95 19.93
CA ALA A 37 20.89 -27.06 21.13
C ALA A 37 20.71 -28.44 21.77
N GLU A 38 21.80 -29.03 22.30
CA GLU A 38 21.77 -30.35 22.93
C GLU A 38 20.89 -30.40 24.20
N GLU A 39 20.65 -29.24 24.82
CA GLU A 39 19.76 -29.05 25.98
C GLU A 39 18.27 -28.89 25.60
N SER A 40 17.94 -28.84 24.31
CA SER A 40 16.62 -28.39 23.85
C SER A 40 15.47 -29.38 24.07
N HIS A 41 15.76 -30.65 24.35
CA HIS A 41 14.81 -31.76 24.51
C HIS A 41 13.80 -31.98 23.35
N ASN A 42 13.98 -31.29 22.20
CA ASN A 42 13.08 -31.36 21.05
C ASN A 42 13.36 -32.54 20.11
N PHE A 43 14.54 -33.18 20.24
CA PHE A 43 15.05 -34.19 19.33
C PHE A 43 15.84 -35.26 20.05
N ASP A 44 15.74 -36.50 19.56
CA ASP A 44 16.72 -37.55 19.86
C ASP A 44 17.89 -37.44 18.87
N VAL A 45 19.10 -37.23 19.38
CA VAL A 45 20.30 -37.01 18.57
C VAL A 45 21.09 -38.31 18.44
N ILE A 46 21.33 -38.77 17.21
CA ILE A 46 22.19 -39.93 16.92
C ILE A 46 23.43 -39.44 16.18
N GLU A 47 24.58 -39.51 16.85
CA GLU A 47 25.87 -39.19 16.24
C GLU A 47 26.53 -40.43 15.63
N ASN A 48 26.95 -40.34 14.37
CA ASN A 48 27.66 -41.37 13.65
C ASN A 48 28.88 -40.75 12.94
N LYS A 49 29.77 -41.58 12.40
CA LYS A 49 31.02 -41.17 11.72
C LYS A 49 30.82 -40.20 10.54
N THR A 50 29.60 -40.03 10.07
CA THR A 50 29.20 -39.15 8.95
C THR A 50 28.52 -37.83 9.38
N GLY A 51 28.06 -37.71 10.63
CA GLY A 51 27.30 -36.55 11.10
C GLY A 51 26.39 -36.85 12.30
N LYS A 52 25.69 -35.80 12.76
CA LYS A 52 24.65 -35.85 13.80
C LYS A 52 23.28 -35.84 13.12
N PHE A 53 22.49 -36.89 13.35
CA PHE A 53 21.12 -37.01 12.85
C PHE A 53 20.13 -36.66 13.96
N TYR A 54 19.08 -35.91 13.62
CA TYR A 54 18.08 -35.42 14.58
C TYR A 54 16.74 -36.09 14.32
N PHE A 55 16.19 -36.81 15.30
CA PHE A 55 14.87 -37.44 15.21
C PHE A 55 13.85 -36.62 15.99
N ILE A 56 12.74 -36.25 15.34
CA ILE A 56 11.71 -35.39 15.94
C ILE A 56 10.80 -36.14 16.90
N HIS A 57 10.28 -35.44 17.90
CA HIS A 57 9.08 -35.86 18.62
C HIS A 57 7.84 -35.25 17.93
N PRO A 58 6.90 -36.06 17.39
CA PRO A 58 5.79 -35.55 16.58
C PRO A 58 4.68 -34.87 17.41
N ASP A 59 4.58 -35.21 18.70
CA ASP A 59 3.51 -34.77 19.61
C ASP A 59 3.82 -33.44 20.32
N THR A 60 5.07 -32.98 20.27
CA THR A 60 5.53 -31.75 20.91
C THR A 60 5.90 -30.70 19.87
N PRO A 61 5.28 -29.50 19.89
CA PRO A 61 5.71 -28.41 19.02
C PRO A 61 7.06 -27.85 19.46
N ILE A 62 7.87 -27.43 18.50
CA ILE A 62 9.08 -26.67 18.78
C ILE A 62 8.68 -25.24 19.14
N GLU A 63 8.99 -24.81 20.36
CA GLU A 63 8.73 -23.46 20.83
C GLU A 63 9.99 -22.60 20.69
N PHE A 64 9.92 -21.53 19.88
CA PHE A 64 11.01 -20.56 19.73
C PHE A 64 10.48 -19.12 19.70
N GLU A 65 11.05 -18.29 20.58
CA GLU A 65 10.58 -16.94 20.92
C GLU A 65 9.08 -16.86 21.24
N LYS A 66 8.24 -16.64 20.23
CA LYS A 66 6.78 -16.44 20.34
C LYS A 66 5.98 -17.37 19.41
N TYR A 67 6.66 -18.26 18.70
CA TYR A 67 6.07 -19.13 17.69
C TYR A 67 6.14 -20.58 18.15
N LYS A 68 5.10 -21.35 17.79
CA LYS A 68 5.09 -22.80 17.85
C LYS A 68 5.22 -23.32 16.43
N TYR A 69 6.24 -24.14 16.20
CA TYR A 69 6.51 -24.78 14.91
C TYR A 69 6.16 -26.26 15.00
N TYR A 70 5.55 -26.77 13.93
CA TYR A 70 5.05 -28.14 13.82
C TYR A 70 5.62 -28.78 12.56
N TRP A 71 5.98 -30.06 12.65
CA TRP A 71 6.53 -30.82 11.53
C TRP A 71 5.47 -31.34 10.55
N ASN A 72 4.18 -31.23 10.90
CA ASN A 72 3.06 -31.74 10.11
C ASN A 72 1.90 -30.73 10.09
N GLU A 73 1.39 -30.42 8.91
CA GLU A 73 0.19 -29.59 8.69
C GLU A 73 -1.06 -30.16 9.39
N SER A 74 -1.14 -31.48 9.51
CA SER A 74 -2.30 -32.20 10.08
C SER A 74 -2.40 -32.12 11.61
N HIS A 75 -1.48 -31.43 12.29
CA HIS A 75 -1.47 -31.30 13.75
C HIS A 75 -2.77 -30.65 14.26
N ALA A 76 -3.27 -31.12 15.41
CA ALA A 76 -4.58 -30.70 15.95
C ALA A 76 -4.69 -29.17 16.11
N ASP A 77 -3.64 -28.52 16.61
CA ASP A 77 -3.55 -27.07 16.82
C ASP A 77 -3.61 -26.22 15.52
N LEU A 78 -3.33 -26.84 14.37
CA LEU A 78 -3.34 -26.18 13.06
C LEU A 78 -4.69 -26.35 12.34
N LYS A 79 -5.53 -27.28 12.78
CA LYS A 79 -6.78 -27.64 12.12
C LYS A 79 -7.76 -26.45 12.09
N GLY A 80 -8.05 -25.95 10.89
CA GLY A 80 -8.95 -24.81 10.67
C GLY A 80 -8.29 -23.42 10.79
N VAL A 81 -6.96 -23.36 10.99
CA VAL A 81 -6.21 -22.08 10.99
C VAL A 81 -6.05 -21.56 9.56
N LYS A 82 -6.56 -20.36 9.28
CA LYS A 82 -6.50 -19.74 7.94
C LYS A 82 -5.16 -19.09 7.59
N ASN A 83 -4.34 -18.75 8.59
CA ASN A 83 -3.07 -18.04 8.43
C ASN A 83 -1.90 -18.96 8.81
N LEU A 84 -1.84 -20.10 8.13
CA LEU A 84 -0.75 -21.06 8.26
C LEU A 84 0.39 -20.70 7.29
N CYS A 85 1.62 -20.76 7.77
CA CYS A 85 2.83 -20.56 7.01
C CYS A 85 3.60 -21.87 6.89
N GLU A 86 4.02 -22.21 5.68
CA GLU A 86 4.92 -23.31 5.37
C GLU A 86 6.32 -22.74 5.10
N TYR A 87 7.31 -23.13 5.90
CA TYR A 87 8.72 -22.99 5.58
C TYR A 87 9.21 -24.28 4.92
N ARG A 88 9.82 -24.20 3.73
CA ARG A 88 10.37 -25.38 3.03
C ARG A 88 11.87 -25.44 3.22
N ILE A 89 12.34 -26.54 3.79
CA ILE A 89 13.75 -26.80 4.06
C ILE A 89 14.42 -27.17 2.72
N ASN A 90 15.50 -26.48 2.38
CA ASN A 90 16.24 -26.66 1.14
C ASN A 90 17.73 -26.91 1.43
N TRP A 91 18.20 -28.09 1.03
CA TRP A 91 19.58 -28.57 1.23
C TRP A 91 20.70 -27.63 0.75
N MET A 92 20.44 -26.77 -0.25
CA MET A 92 21.43 -25.81 -0.76
C MET A 92 21.58 -24.54 0.10
N ILE A 93 20.61 -24.27 0.97
CA ILE A 93 20.37 -22.96 1.55
C ILE A 93 20.33 -23.04 3.09
N ASP A 94 19.70 -24.09 3.60
CA ASP A 94 19.54 -24.35 5.02
C ASP A 94 20.78 -24.98 5.66
N SER A 95 20.83 -24.86 6.99
CA SER A 95 21.76 -25.57 7.86
C SER A 95 21.66 -27.09 7.71
N LYS A 96 22.78 -27.78 7.95
CA LYS A 96 22.87 -29.24 7.84
C LYS A 96 21.94 -29.91 8.86
N GLU A 97 21.81 -29.32 10.03
CA GLU A 97 20.95 -29.72 11.14
C GLU A 97 19.48 -29.79 10.72
N MET A 98 18.95 -28.76 10.05
CA MET A 98 17.57 -28.78 9.53
C MET A 98 17.37 -29.82 8.42
N TYR A 99 18.36 -30.03 7.56
CA TYR A 99 18.27 -31.03 6.49
C TYR A 99 18.41 -32.48 7.00
N GLU A 100 19.24 -32.72 8.02
CA GLU A 100 19.44 -34.03 8.67
C GLU A 100 18.44 -34.27 9.82
N THR A 101 17.24 -33.68 9.71
CA THR A 101 16.10 -33.90 10.61
C THR A 101 15.11 -34.92 10.04
N PHE A 102 14.73 -35.93 10.82
CA PHE A 102 13.93 -37.08 10.43
C PHE A 102 12.72 -37.33 11.34
N SER A 103 11.66 -37.88 10.76
CA SER A 103 10.51 -38.48 11.45
C SER A 103 10.95 -39.68 12.31
N PRO A 104 10.20 -40.04 13.37
CA PRO A 104 10.30 -41.38 13.97
C PRO A 104 10.14 -42.52 12.95
N GLU A 105 9.44 -42.30 11.84
CA GLU A 105 9.34 -43.25 10.71
C GLU A 105 10.57 -43.24 9.76
N ASN A 106 11.66 -42.59 10.17
CA ASN A 106 12.89 -42.40 9.38
C ASN A 106 12.66 -41.69 8.01
N THR A 107 11.58 -40.94 7.88
CA THR A 107 11.28 -40.09 6.72
C THR A 107 11.82 -38.69 6.93
N GLN A 108 12.54 -38.14 5.96
CA GLN A 108 13.17 -36.82 6.08
C GLN A 108 12.13 -35.69 6.13
N MET A 109 12.32 -34.75 7.06
CA MET A 109 11.47 -33.55 7.16
C MET A 109 11.74 -32.58 6.01
N LYS A 110 10.67 -32.10 5.38
CA LYS A 110 10.74 -31.21 4.20
C LYS A 110 10.22 -29.80 4.46
N SER A 111 9.38 -29.65 5.48
CA SER A 111 8.79 -28.36 5.82
C SER A 111 8.43 -28.26 7.29
N LEU A 112 8.38 -27.01 7.75
CA LEU A 112 7.92 -26.60 9.08
C LEU A 112 6.69 -25.70 8.92
N PHE A 113 5.69 -25.96 9.74
CA PHE A 113 4.42 -25.25 9.74
C PHE A 113 4.31 -24.39 10.99
N TYR A 114 3.95 -23.13 10.83
CA TYR A 114 3.76 -22.20 11.94
C TYR A 114 2.63 -21.21 11.67
N ARG A 115 2.06 -20.65 12.73
CA ARG A 115 0.89 -19.77 12.64
C ARG A 115 1.28 -18.29 12.74
N CYS A 116 0.83 -17.49 11.78
CA CYS A 116 0.92 -16.04 11.83
C CYS A 116 -0.40 -15.35 12.23
N HIS A 117 -0.30 -14.11 12.67
CA HIS A 117 -1.46 -13.25 12.90
C HIS A 117 -2.05 -12.76 11.56
N PHE A 118 -3.34 -12.40 11.51
CA PHE A 118 -4.02 -12.05 10.25
C PHE A 118 -3.44 -10.83 9.50
N ALA A 119 -2.74 -9.95 10.23
CA ALA A 119 -2.08 -8.74 9.70
C ALA A 119 -0.62 -8.99 9.29
N GLN A 120 -0.14 -10.23 9.41
CA GLN A 120 1.25 -10.62 9.14
C GLN A 120 1.32 -11.54 7.92
N THR A 121 2.46 -11.50 7.26
CA THR A 121 2.81 -12.36 6.13
C THR A 121 3.98 -13.25 6.50
N CYS A 122 3.98 -14.47 5.96
CA CYS A 122 5.08 -15.40 6.08
C CYS A 122 6.32 -14.83 5.39
N MET A 123 7.41 -14.66 6.13
CA MET A 123 8.74 -14.38 5.61
C MET A 123 9.69 -15.42 6.20
N GLY A 124 9.93 -16.48 5.43
CA GLY A 124 10.72 -17.63 5.83
C GLY A 124 10.26 -18.24 7.16
N LEU A 125 11.07 -18.17 8.21
CA LEU A 125 10.74 -18.69 9.55
C LEU A 125 10.03 -17.69 10.47
N GLU A 126 9.79 -16.44 10.05
CA GLU A 126 9.14 -15.42 10.88
C GLU A 126 7.89 -14.77 10.25
N CYS A 127 7.00 -14.27 11.11
CA CYS A 127 5.85 -13.46 10.73
C CYS A 127 6.21 -11.96 10.72
N LYS A 128 6.24 -11.34 9.55
CA LYS A 128 6.42 -9.88 9.40
C LYS A 128 5.10 -9.20 9.09
N ILE A 129 4.83 -8.08 9.74
CA ILE A 129 3.61 -7.28 9.49
C ILE A 129 3.66 -6.79 8.04
N ASP A 130 2.60 -6.99 7.27
CA ASP A 130 2.59 -6.50 5.88
C ASP A 130 2.45 -4.98 5.88
N SER A 131 3.52 -4.29 5.49
CA SER A 131 3.53 -2.83 5.35
C SER A 131 2.41 -2.31 4.44
N ARG A 132 1.90 -3.14 3.51
CA ARG A 132 0.76 -2.81 2.64
C ARG A 132 -0.52 -2.54 3.42
N LEU A 133 -0.71 -3.13 4.60
CA LEU A 133 -1.90 -2.92 5.43
C LEU A 133 -1.95 -1.48 6.01
N PHE A 134 -0.80 -0.85 6.22
CA PHE A 134 -0.72 0.54 6.70
C PHE A 134 -0.87 1.58 5.59
N VAL A 135 -0.73 1.18 4.31
CA VAL A 135 -0.80 2.11 3.18
C VAL A 135 -2.19 2.77 3.07
N PRO A 136 -3.33 2.05 3.04
CA PRO A 136 -4.65 2.67 3.00
C PRO A 136 -4.97 3.66 4.14
N PRO A 137 -4.76 3.34 5.44
CA PRO A 137 -5.07 4.30 6.50
C PRO A 137 -4.16 5.54 6.48
N ILE A 138 -2.88 5.41 6.10
CA ILE A 138 -1.98 6.57 5.94
C ILE A 138 -2.51 7.50 4.83
N PHE A 139 -2.88 6.94 3.66
CA PHE A 139 -3.47 7.76 2.59
C PHE A 139 -4.78 8.43 3.02
N LEU A 140 -5.68 7.73 3.72
CA LEU A 140 -6.93 8.31 4.22
C LEU A 140 -6.68 9.47 5.20
N LEU A 141 -5.73 9.34 6.12
CA LEU A 141 -5.36 10.42 7.04
C LEU A 141 -4.82 11.66 6.29
N ILE A 142 -4.00 11.45 5.26
CA ILE A 142 -3.51 12.52 4.39
C ILE A 142 -4.68 13.21 3.69
N PHE A 143 -5.58 12.47 3.03
CA PHE A 143 -6.76 13.03 2.36
C PHE A 143 -7.68 13.81 3.31
N ILE A 144 -7.94 13.28 4.51
CA ILE A 144 -8.74 13.96 5.54
C ILE A 144 -8.07 15.27 5.96
N SER A 145 -6.75 15.27 6.21
CA SER A 145 -6.00 16.48 6.60
C SER A 145 -6.04 17.56 5.52
N ILE A 146 -5.87 17.17 4.25
CA ILE A 146 -5.95 18.05 3.09
C ILE A 146 -7.35 18.66 2.97
N PHE A 147 -8.40 17.83 3.04
CA PHE A 147 -9.79 18.28 2.99
C PHE A 147 -10.12 19.25 4.14
N TRP A 148 -9.60 18.99 5.34
CA TRP A 148 -9.78 19.87 6.51
C TRP A 148 -9.05 21.21 6.33
N CYS A 149 -7.86 21.21 5.74
CA CYS A 149 -7.12 22.41 5.35
C CYS A 149 -7.88 23.23 4.30
N PHE A 150 -8.40 22.62 3.23
CA PHE A 150 -9.24 23.31 2.24
C PHE A 150 -10.51 23.90 2.88
N LYS A 151 -11.23 23.12 3.71
CA LYS A 151 -12.42 23.61 4.44
C LYS A 151 -12.08 24.72 5.45
N ARG A 152 -10.84 24.79 5.95
CA ARG A 152 -10.36 25.88 6.82
C ARG A 152 -9.96 27.12 6.01
N MET A 153 -9.42 26.95 4.80
CA MET A 153 -9.10 28.02 3.86
C MET A 153 -10.36 28.71 3.36
N LEU A 154 -11.31 27.96 2.78
CA LEU A 154 -12.60 28.49 2.30
C LEU A 154 -13.37 29.26 3.39
N ARG A 155 -13.37 28.77 4.64
CA ARG A 155 -13.99 29.47 5.78
C ARG A 155 -13.26 30.75 6.22
N ARG A 156 -11.98 30.91 5.89
CA ARG A 156 -11.25 32.18 6.07
C ARG A 156 -11.56 33.15 4.93
N ASP A 157 -11.67 32.67 3.71
CA ASP A 157 -11.89 33.52 2.54
C ASP A 157 -13.32 34.08 2.49
N MET A 158 -14.37 33.28 2.81
CA MET A 158 -15.73 33.84 2.95
C MET A 158 -15.77 34.96 4.01
N LYS A 159 -15.08 34.78 5.15
CA LYS A 159 -14.97 35.81 6.21
C LYS A 159 -14.16 37.04 5.79
N ARG A 160 -13.37 36.98 4.72
CA ARG A 160 -12.70 38.15 4.13
C ARG A 160 -13.63 38.88 3.16
N VAL A 161 -14.33 38.14 2.30
CA VAL A 161 -15.32 38.70 1.37
C VAL A 161 -16.43 39.42 2.13
N GLU A 162 -17.03 38.77 3.14
CA GLU A 162 -18.10 39.35 3.97
C GLU A 162 -17.68 40.70 4.61
N ARG A 163 -16.44 40.79 5.10
CA ARG A 163 -15.88 42.02 5.68
C ARG A 163 -15.63 43.11 4.65
N GLN A 164 -15.22 42.76 3.43
CA GLN A 164 -15.05 43.72 2.33
C GLN A 164 -16.41 44.24 1.85
N THR A 165 -17.41 43.37 1.72
CA THR A 165 -18.78 43.75 1.37
C THR A 165 -19.40 44.64 2.46
N SER A 166 -19.22 44.31 3.75
CA SER A 166 -19.75 45.15 4.84
C SER A 166 -19.08 46.51 4.92
N PHE A 167 -17.76 46.61 4.64
CA PHE A 167 -17.06 47.90 4.57
C PHE A 167 -17.57 48.76 3.41
N HIS A 168 -17.79 48.18 2.22
CA HIS A 168 -18.33 48.90 1.07
C HIS A 168 -19.76 49.42 1.26
N ILE A 169 -20.55 48.78 2.15
CA ILE A 169 -21.91 49.21 2.51
C ILE A 169 -21.90 50.31 3.58
N MET A 170 -20.78 50.48 4.32
CA MET A 170 -20.64 51.44 5.42
C MET A 170 -19.82 52.69 5.09
N ASP A 171 -19.48 52.94 3.81
CA ASP A 171 -18.88 54.22 3.41
C ASP A 171 -19.93 55.36 3.56
N PRO A 172 -19.76 56.32 4.49
CA PRO A 172 -20.76 57.37 4.72
C PRO A 172 -20.71 58.49 3.67
N THR A 173 -19.75 58.44 2.73
CA THR A 173 -19.30 59.61 1.96
C THR A 173 -19.96 59.74 0.58
N ASN A 174 -20.88 58.84 0.21
CA ASN A 174 -21.55 58.88 -1.10
C ASN A 174 -23.09 58.68 -0.99
N PRO A 175 -23.93 59.72 -1.23
CA PRO A 175 -25.38 59.67 -0.99
C PRO A 175 -26.20 58.78 -1.94
N ALA A 176 -25.59 58.12 -2.94
CA ALA A 176 -26.30 57.63 -4.13
C ALA A 176 -26.72 56.15 -4.14
N HIS A 177 -26.57 55.40 -3.05
CA HIS A 177 -26.90 53.95 -3.02
C HIS A 177 -27.80 53.52 -1.84
N ARG A 178 -29.09 53.86 -1.95
CA ARG A 178 -30.18 53.17 -1.26
C ARG A 178 -31.23 52.67 -2.26
N SER A 179 -30.94 51.52 -2.86
CA SER A 179 -31.94 50.66 -3.51
C SER A 179 -31.74 49.25 -2.98
N PRO A 180 -32.74 48.61 -2.33
CA PRO A 180 -32.63 47.20 -1.99
C PRO A 180 -32.57 46.37 -3.29
N PRO A 181 -31.91 45.20 -3.28
CA PRO A 181 -31.93 44.31 -4.44
C PRO A 181 -33.38 43.89 -4.75
N PRO A 182 -33.81 43.85 -6.03
CA PRO A 182 -35.17 43.49 -6.37
C PRO A 182 -35.44 42.03 -5.98
N PRO A 183 -36.63 41.70 -5.44
CA PRO A 183 -36.98 40.33 -5.12
C PRO A 183 -37.07 39.49 -6.40
N TYR A 184 -36.64 38.24 -6.28
CA TYR A 184 -36.40 37.26 -7.37
C TYR A 184 -37.62 36.90 -8.23
N ASN A 185 -38.79 37.44 -7.93
CA ASN A 185 -40.07 37.09 -8.56
C ASN A 185 -40.51 38.07 -9.66
N ALA A 186 -39.75 39.15 -9.91
CA ALA A 186 -40.12 40.20 -10.87
C ALA A 186 -39.66 39.96 -12.32
N GLN A 187 -39.04 38.81 -12.62
CA GLN A 187 -38.39 38.56 -13.92
C GLN A 187 -39.29 37.88 -14.97
N ASN A 188 -40.55 37.55 -14.63
CA ASN A 188 -41.52 36.87 -15.51
C ASN A 188 -42.65 37.80 -15.99
N SER A 189 -42.35 39.04 -16.39
CA SER A 189 -43.31 39.93 -17.09
C SER A 189 -42.59 41.04 -17.87
N ALA A 190 -41.90 40.67 -18.95
CA ALA A 190 -41.41 41.61 -19.95
C ALA A 190 -41.55 41.01 -21.36
N ILE A 191 -42.62 41.41 -22.05
CA ILE A 191 -42.86 41.13 -23.47
C ILE A 191 -41.74 41.82 -24.28
N PRO A 192 -41.08 41.15 -25.25
CA PRO A 192 -40.04 41.79 -26.05
C PRO A 192 -40.65 42.83 -27.00
N PRO A 193 -40.05 44.04 -27.15
CA PRO A 193 -40.52 45.04 -28.09
C PRO A 193 -40.18 44.66 -29.55
N PRO A 194 -40.96 45.15 -30.54
CA PRO A 194 -40.89 44.70 -31.92
C PRO A 194 -39.73 45.32 -32.72
N TYR A 195 -39.31 44.60 -33.76
CA TYR A 195 -38.28 45.00 -34.71
C TYR A 195 -38.67 46.25 -35.52
N HIS A 196 -37.74 47.19 -35.70
CA HIS A 196 -37.84 48.19 -36.76
C HIS A 196 -36.48 48.44 -37.45
N ASN A 197 -36.49 48.36 -38.78
CA ASN A 197 -35.31 48.56 -39.62
C ASN A 197 -35.09 50.05 -39.92
N ALA A 198 -33.84 50.51 -39.90
CA ALA A 198 -33.40 51.72 -40.60
C ALA A 198 -32.01 51.51 -41.21
N ARG A 199 -31.79 52.05 -42.41
CA ARG A 199 -30.70 51.68 -43.33
C ARG A 199 -29.60 52.74 -43.45
N HIS A 200 -28.39 52.26 -43.75
CA HIS A 200 -27.33 52.86 -44.56
C HIS A 200 -26.73 54.24 -44.21
N GLY A 201 -25.40 54.22 -43.99
CA GLY A 201 -24.47 55.27 -44.41
C GLY A 201 -23.12 54.63 -44.77
N ARG A 202 -22.67 54.74 -46.03
CA ARG A 202 -21.39 54.15 -46.52
C ARG A 202 -20.64 55.15 -47.40
N VAL A 203 -19.50 55.66 -46.92
CA VAL A 203 -18.40 56.30 -47.69
C VAL A 203 -17.12 56.17 -46.84
N SER A 204 -15.87 56.06 -47.33
CA SER A 204 -15.23 55.26 -48.40
C SER A 204 -13.72 55.58 -48.39
N ARG A 205 -12.84 54.57 -48.59
CA ARG A 205 -11.37 54.70 -48.92
C ARG A 205 -10.49 55.36 -47.82
N SER A 206 -9.18 55.13 -47.68
CA SER A 206 -8.18 54.14 -48.20
C SER A 206 -6.89 54.28 -47.33
N ASN A 207 -5.78 53.53 -47.45
CA ASN A 207 -5.30 52.59 -48.47
C ASN A 207 -4.28 51.55 -47.92
N SER A 208 -3.73 50.73 -48.81
CA SER A 208 -2.39 50.08 -48.86
C SER A 208 -1.30 50.51 -47.84
N HIS A 209 -0.36 49.67 -47.37
CA HIS A 209 0.27 48.52 -48.05
C HIS A 209 0.87 47.47 -47.09
N SER A 210 0.73 46.20 -47.48
CA SER A 210 1.71 45.09 -47.42
C SER A 210 3.21 45.51 -47.45
N ARG A 211 4.21 44.72 -47.01
CA ARG A 211 4.40 43.29 -47.30
C ARG A 211 5.56 42.65 -46.49
N SER A 212 5.27 41.51 -45.87
CA SER A 212 6.03 40.24 -45.73
C SER A 212 7.58 40.16 -45.80
N ARG A 213 8.08 39.12 -45.07
CA ARG A 213 9.31 38.31 -45.24
C ARG A 213 10.66 38.87 -44.73
N SER A 214 11.65 38.06 -44.32
CA SER A 214 11.72 36.70 -43.69
C SER A 214 13.18 36.25 -43.57
N ASN A 215 13.59 35.62 -42.45
CA ASN A 215 14.85 34.87 -42.24
C ASN A 215 16.16 35.67 -42.50
N SER A 216 17.29 35.42 -41.83
CA SER A 216 17.95 34.13 -41.61
C SER A 216 18.99 34.18 -40.48
N ARG A 217 19.55 33.00 -40.15
CA ARG A 217 20.63 32.78 -39.18
C ARG A 217 21.90 33.60 -39.45
N SER A 218 22.61 33.91 -38.37
CA SER A 218 24.03 33.57 -38.17
C SER A 218 24.19 33.09 -36.72
#